data_AF-A0A6C0KB53-F1
#
_entry.id   AF-A0A6C0KB53-F1
#
_cell.length_a   1.000
_cell.length_b   1.000
_cell.length_c   1.000
_cell.angle_alpha   90.00
_cell.angle_beta   90.00
_cell.angle_gamma   90.00
#
_symmetry.space_group_name_H-M   'P 1'
#
loop_
_entity.id
_entity.type
_entity.pdbx_description
1 polymer ?
#
loop_
_entity_poly.entity_id
_entity_poly.type
_entity_poly.pdbx_seq_one_letter_code
_entity_poly.pdbx_strand_id
1 'polypeptide(L)'
;MNAIPPKKVLIEMASIPDPLIISPLRISTMVTTCHAGCGIKLQRLFESFPLWAIPFGYPGEGFLKMEYEKKVIGSSTRDILTKRKVTEKTFFNQATLVVRKKVSEERGWKEVNIKLFANGGIQMTGVPSTEFSQATIQYVLAEIKAKDPEVFVDNGLNAGMIKYRVQLINSDYSINRQIYQEKLHKILSNVYNLFSSHESTIYQGVNTKYYYNKQGNKLRPGICDCKSGCTGQGSGDGDGQCKRITISPFSSGKIIITGAREMDQINEAYEFFNEILEAHAQEILFTPQASVA
;
A
#
# COMPACT_ATOMS: atom_id res chain seq x y z
N MET A 1 39.71 16.94 -66.67
CA MET A 1 38.98 15.85 -65.99
C MET A 1 39.39 15.87 -64.53
N ASN A 2 38.61 16.51 -63.65
CA ASN A 2 38.88 16.50 -62.21
C ASN A 2 38.03 15.40 -61.58
N ALA A 3 38.69 14.40 -61.00
CA ALA A 3 38.04 13.30 -60.29
C ALA A 3 37.49 13.79 -58.95
N ILE A 4 36.20 13.57 -58.73
CA ILE A 4 35.51 13.82 -57.45
C ILE A 4 35.88 12.67 -56.50
N PRO A 5 36.36 12.93 -55.26
CA PRO A 5 36.64 11.86 -54.31
C PRO A 5 35.33 11.27 -53.75
N PRO A 6 35.30 9.97 -53.38
CA PRO A 6 34.08 9.32 -52.94
C PRO A 6 33.65 9.84 -51.57
N LYS A 7 32.37 10.20 -51.44
CA LYS A 7 31.73 10.49 -50.15
C LYS A 7 31.81 9.24 -49.27
N LYS A 8 32.57 9.31 -48.16
CA LYS A 8 32.45 8.36 -47.05
C LYS A 8 31.02 8.43 -46.52
N VAL A 9 30.25 7.37 -46.74
CA VAL A 9 29.01 7.13 -46.00
C VAL A 9 29.42 6.76 -44.58
N LEU A 10 29.38 7.72 -43.67
CA LEU A 10 29.40 7.45 -42.24
C LEU A 10 28.09 6.74 -41.92
N ILE A 11 28.18 5.45 -41.60
CA ILE A 11 27.08 4.71 -40.99
C ILE A 11 26.89 5.35 -39.61
N GLU A 12 25.82 6.13 -39.44
CA GLU A 12 25.39 6.61 -38.13
C GLU A 12 25.16 5.38 -37.24
N MET A 13 26.02 5.22 -36.24
CA MET A 13 25.79 4.27 -35.16
C MET A 13 24.57 4.77 -34.39
N ALA A 14 23.42 4.14 -34.61
CA ALA A 14 22.24 4.38 -33.82
C ALA A 14 22.62 4.29 -32.32
N SER A 15 22.37 5.37 -31.58
CA SER A 15 22.65 5.44 -30.14
C SER A 15 21.96 4.27 -29.44
N ILE A 16 22.74 3.42 -28.76
CA ILE A 16 22.19 2.33 -27.96
C ILE A 16 21.29 2.98 -26.89
N PRO A 17 19.99 2.63 -26.81
CA PRO A 17 19.12 3.19 -25.79
C PRO A 17 19.69 2.88 -24.40
N ASP A 18 19.65 3.86 -23.48
CA ASP A 18 20.10 3.65 -22.09
C ASP A 18 19.50 2.37 -21.49
N PRO A 19 20.24 1.57 -20.72
CA PRO A 19 19.69 0.36 -20.15
C PRO A 19 18.44 0.66 -19.30
N LEU A 20 17.47 -0.26 -19.33
CA LEU A 20 16.32 -0.19 -18.44
C LEU A 20 16.83 -0.35 -16.99
N ILE A 21 16.60 0.67 -16.17
CA ILE A 21 16.93 0.65 -14.75
C ILE A 21 15.64 0.52 -13.97
N ILE A 22 15.52 -0.55 -13.20
CA ILE A 22 14.39 -0.83 -12.33
C ILE A 22 14.85 -0.59 -10.88
N SER A 23 14.14 0.30 -10.16
CA SER A 23 14.46 0.55 -8.76
C SER A 23 14.08 -0.64 -7.89
N PRO A 24 14.73 -0.81 -6.72
CA PRO A 24 14.28 -1.81 -5.75
C PRO A 24 12.84 -1.52 -5.33
N LEU A 25 12.12 -2.61 -5.04
CA LEU A 25 10.79 -2.54 -4.46
C LEU A 25 10.84 -1.87 -3.08
N ARG A 26 9.94 -0.91 -2.85
CA ARG A 26 9.79 -0.24 -1.55
C ARG A 26 8.40 -0.48 -0.98
N ILE A 27 8.31 -0.83 0.30
CA ILE A 27 7.03 -0.81 1.02
C ILE A 27 6.66 0.64 1.35
N SER A 28 5.54 1.12 0.79
CA SER A 28 5.02 2.46 1.08
C SER A 28 4.23 2.49 2.37
N THR A 29 3.34 1.50 2.58
CA THR A 29 2.56 1.38 3.80
C THR A 29 1.89 0.01 3.95
N MET A 30 1.47 -0.33 5.17
CA MET A 30 0.68 -1.50 5.48
C MET A 30 -0.61 -1.14 6.22
N VAL A 31 -1.58 -2.06 6.15
CA VAL A 31 -2.76 -2.11 7.01
C VAL A 31 -2.65 -3.36 7.87
N THR A 32 -2.81 -3.19 9.17
CA THR A 32 -2.71 -4.27 10.15
C THR A 32 -3.98 -4.32 10.99
N THR A 33 -4.34 -5.50 11.46
CA THR A 33 -5.48 -5.70 12.35
C THR A 33 -5.12 -6.62 13.49
N CYS A 34 -5.72 -6.41 14.64
CA CYS A 34 -5.69 -7.35 15.76
C CYS A 34 -7.00 -7.23 16.55
N HIS A 35 -7.06 -7.89 17.69
CA HIS A 35 -8.15 -7.76 18.64
C HIS A 35 -7.56 -7.47 20.02
N ALA A 36 -8.28 -6.69 20.83
CA ALA A 36 -7.86 -6.25 22.17
C ALA A 36 -8.07 -7.33 23.25
N GLY A 37 -8.38 -8.58 22.90
CA GLY A 37 -8.79 -9.63 23.85
C GLY A 37 -10.15 -9.47 24.53
N CYS A 38 -10.70 -8.25 24.61
CA CYS A 38 -11.98 -7.93 25.24
C CYS A 38 -12.69 -6.79 24.49
N GLY A 39 -13.94 -6.52 24.84
CA GLY A 39 -14.71 -5.38 24.31
C GLY A 39 -14.16 -4.04 24.77
N ILE A 40 -14.43 -2.98 24.00
CA ILE A 40 -13.98 -1.60 24.28
C ILE A 40 -15.21 -0.70 24.38
N LYS A 41 -15.37 -0.03 25.52
CA LYS A 41 -16.41 0.98 25.77
C LYS A 41 -16.00 2.30 25.10
N LEU A 42 -16.27 2.41 23.79
CA LEU A 42 -15.82 3.53 22.95
C LEU A 42 -16.30 4.91 23.45
N GLN A 43 -17.52 5.00 23.97
CA GLN A 43 -18.04 6.25 24.53
C GLN A 43 -17.22 6.71 25.74
N ARG A 44 -16.96 5.81 26.71
CA ARG A 44 -16.11 6.12 27.87
C ARG A 44 -14.70 6.51 27.44
N LEU A 45 -14.12 5.76 26.49
CA LEU A 45 -12.81 6.11 25.94
C LEU A 45 -12.80 7.54 25.36
N PHE A 46 -13.83 7.91 24.61
CA PHE A 46 -13.94 9.23 24.01
C PHE A 46 -14.14 10.34 25.05
N GLU A 47 -14.95 10.09 26.09
CA GLU A 47 -15.19 11.03 27.19
C GLU A 47 -13.94 11.25 28.05
N SER A 48 -13.15 10.20 28.28
CA SER A 48 -11.89 10.29 29.02
C SER A 48 -10.74 10.87 28.18
N PHE A 49 -10.83 10.82 26.84
CA PHE A 49 -9.78 11.22 25.91
C PHE A 49 -9.20 12.64 26.10
N PRO A 50 -9.99 13.70 26.36
CA PRO A 50 -9.45 15.05 26.55
C PRO A 50 -8.39 15.16 27.65
N LEU A 51 -8.44 14.28 28.66
CA LEU A 51 -7.49 14.27 29.77
C LEU A 51 -6.11 13.72 29.37
N TRP A 52 -6.03 13.03 28.23
CA TRP A 52 -4.83 12.28 27.81
C TRP A 52 -4.26 12.78 26.48
N ALA A 53 -5.04 13.58 25.75
CA ALA A 53 -4.63 14.13 24.47
C ALA A 53 -3.48 15.12 24.68
N ILE A 54 -2.42 14.95 23.90
CA ILE A 54 -1.34 15.94 23.80
C ILE A 54 -1.75 17.04 22.81
N PRO A 55 -1.41 18.31 23.08
CA PRO A 55 -1.70 19.40 22.16
C PRO A 55 -0.87 19.28 20.88
N PHE A 56 -1.37 19.90 19.81
CA PHE A 56 -0.60 20.02 18.58
C PHE A 56 0.71 20.79 18.85
N GLY A 57 1.83 20.26 18.35
CA GLY A 57 3.17 20.82 18.58
C GLY A 57 3.89 20.29 19.83
N TYR A 58 3.26 19.45 20.65
CA TYR A 58 3.95 18.79 21.77
C TYR A 58 5.18 17.98 21.28
N PRO A 59 6.37 18.16 21.87
CA PRO A 59 7.63 17.58 21.39
C PRO A 59 7.81 16.13 21.84
N GLY A 60 6.77 15.30 21.72
CA GLY A 60 6.78 13.92 22.19
C GLY A 60 5.75 13.02 21.52
N GLU A 61 5.74 11.77 21.96
CA GLU A 61 4.75 10.76 21.58
C GLU A 61 3.44 10.97 22.34
N GLY A 62 2.34 10.46 21.76
CA GLY A 62 1.09 10.42 22.47
C GLY A 62 -0.13 10.47 21.56
N PHE A 63 -1.27 10.66 22.21
CA PHE A 63 -2.57 10.73 21.56
C PHE A 63 -2.85 12.14 21.08
N LEU A 64 -3.05 12.32 19.77
CA LEU A 64 -3.24 13.65 19.18
C LEU A 64 -4.72 14.00 18.98
N LYS A 65 -5.50 13.00 18.55
CA LYS A 65 -6.86 13.21 18.10
C LYS A 65 -7.69 11.95 18.27
N MET A 66 -8.97 12.12 18.58
CA MET A 66 -9.95 11.05 18.52
C MET A 66 -11.23 11.53 17.83
N GLU A 67 -11.78 10.68 16.97
CA GLU A 67 -13.05 10.86 16.30
C GLU A 67 -14.00 9.75 16.76
N TYR A 68 -15.19 10.12 17.23
CA TYR A 68 -16.24 9.18 17.59
C TYR A 68 -17.60 9.77 17.20
N GLU A 69 -18.37 9.02 16.42
CA GLU A 69 -19.60 9.51 15.78
C GLU A 69 -19.34 10.83 15.02
N LYS A 70 -20.07 11.91 15.35
CA LYS A 70 -19.90 13.24 14.75
C LYS A 70 -18.94 14.15 15.53
N LYS A 71 -18.38 13.66 16.63
CA LYS A 71 -17.58 14.44 17.57
C LYS A 71 -16.09 14.19 17.31
N VAL A 72 -15.30 15.25 17.47
CA VAL A 72 -13.85 15.22 17.28
C VAL A 72 -13.21 15.98 18.43
N ILE A 73 -12.17 15.38 19.02
CA ILE A 73 -11.30 16.02 20.01
C ILE A 73 -9.87 15.97 19.50
N GLY A 74 -9.14 17.08 19.65
CA GLY A 74 -7.74 17.20 19.24
C GLY A 74 -7.54 17.38 17.73
N SER A 75 -6.28 17.39 17.30
CA SER A 75 -5.87 17.76 15.95
C SER A 75 -4.65 16.97 15.50
N SER A 76 -4.63 16.51 14.25
CA SER A 76 -3.44 15.89 13.64
C SER A 76 -2.73 16.83 12.67
N THR A 77 -1.48 16.52 12.31
CA THR A 77 -0.73 17.28 11.30
C THR A 77 -1.48 17.34 9.97
N ARG A 78 -2.11 16.22 9.58
CA ARG A 78 -2.92 16.15 8.36
C ARG A 78 -4.10 17.12 8.38
N ASP A 79 -4.78 17.28 9.51
CA ASP A 79 -5.95 18.16 9.59
C ASP A 79 -5.59 19.63 9.35
N ILE A 80 -4.44 20.04 9.88
CA ILE A 80 -3.92 21.40 9.75
C ILE A 80 -3.46 21.68 8.32
N LEU A 81 -2.76 20.73 7.70
CA LEU A 81 -2.21 20.91 6.36
C LEU A 81 -3.26 20.80 5.24
N THR A 82 -4.33 20.03 5.45
CA THR A 82 -5.29 19.69 4.36
C THR A 82 -6.64 20.40 4.42
N LYS A 83 -6.88 21.31 5.39
CA LYS A 83 -8.15 22.06 5.57
C LYS A 83 -9.40 21.20 5.36
N ARG A 84 -9.42 20.00 5.93
CA ARG A 84 -10.46 19.00 5.65
C ARG A 84 -11.79 19.38 6.30
N LYS A 85 -12.89 19.33 5.55
CA LYS A 85 -14.26 19.45 6.09
C LYS A 85 -14.65 18.16 6.81
N VAL A 86 -15.32 18.28 7.95
CA VAL A 86 -15.91 17.14 8.69
C VAL A 86 -16.90 16.43 7.78
N THR A 87 -16.77 15.11 7.66
CA THR A 87 -17.61 14.30 6.76
C THR A 87 -18.91 13.93 7.47
N GLU A 88 -20.07 14.10 6.82
CA GLU A 88 -21.38 13.84 7.45
C GLU A 88 -21.70 12.36 7.70
N LYS A 89 -21.01 11.45 7.00
CA LYS A 89 -21.17 10.00 7.16
C LYS A 89 -20.37 9.50 8.35
N THR A 90 -21.06 9.03 9.37
CA THR A 90 -20.45 8.42 10.55
C THR A 90 -20.56 6.91 10.48
N PHE A 91 -19.49 6.22 10.87
CA PHE A 91 -19.50 4.78 11.10
C PHE A 91 -19.79 4.56 12.58
N PHE A 92 -21.02 4.16 12.89
CA PHE A 92 -21.59 4.16 14.25
C PHE A 92 -20.94 3.19 15.24
N ASN A 93 -20.06 2.28 14.81
CA ASN A 93 -19.46 1.27 15.67
C ASN A 93 -17.92 1.28 15.68
N GLN A 94 -17.33 2.46 15.49
CA GLN A 94 -15.88 2.63 15.65
C GLN A 94 -15.56 3.99 16.28
N ALA A 95 -14.42 4.05 16.95
CA ALA A 95 -13.68 5.29 17.16
C ALA A 95 -12.42 5.28 16.31
N THR A 96 -11.99 6.43 15.81
CA THR A 96 -10.69 6.58 15.14
C THR A 96 -9.77 7.42 16.02
N LEU A 97 -8.71 6.81 16.52
CA LEU A 97 -7.63 7.43 17.29
C LEU A 97 -6.47 7.78 16.36
N VAL A 98 -5.88 8.96 16.52
CA VAL A 98 -4.62 9.33 15.88
C VAL A 98 -3.52 9.38 16.94
N VAL A 99 -2.48 8.57 16.72
CA VAL A 99 -1.35 8.43 17.64
C VAL A 99 -0.07 8.85 16.94
N ARG A 100 0.78 9.59 17.63
CA ARG A 100 2.14 9.90 17.21
C ARG A 100 3.13 8.99 17.93
N LYS A 101 3.94 8.26 17.17
CA LYS A 101 5.04 7.41 17.67
C LYS A 101 6.32 7.65 16.89
N LYS A 102 7.47 7.50 17.54
CA LYS A 102 8.79 7.55 16.92
C LYS A 102 8.97 6.32 16.04
N VAL A 103 9.47 6.52 14.83
CA VAL A 103 9.85 5.41 13.94
C VAL A 103 11.32 5.06 14.15
N SER A 104 12.19 6.06 14.06
CA SER A 104 13.63 5.97 14.33
C SER A 104 14.18 7.38 14.54
N GLU A 105 15.44 7.50 14.99
CA GLU A 105 16.12 8.82 15.04
C GLU A 105 16.14 9.50 13.66
N GLU A 106 16.41 8.72 12.60
CA GLU A 106 16.54 9.24 11.23
C GLU A 106 15.19 9.63 10.60
N ARG A 107 14.14 8.83 10.84
CA ARG A 107 12.80 9.06 10.24
C ARG A 107 11.89 9.93 11.10
N GLY A 108 12.28 10.22 12.34
CA GLY A 108 11.51 11.01 13.29
C GLY A 108 10.17 10.38 13.67
N TRP A 109 9.13 11.21 13.72
CA TRP A 109 7.78 10.84 14.17
C TRP A 109 6.87 10.42 13.03
N LYS A 110 5.93 9.54 13.33
CA LYS A 110 4.84 9.20 12.42
C LYS A 110 3.51 9.22 13.14
N GLU A 111 2.54 9.85 12.49
CA GLU A 111 1.14 9.84 12.91
C GLU A 111 0.40 8.71 12.19
N VAL A 112 -0.24 7.84 12.95
CA VAL A 112 -1.01 6.70 12.43
C VAL A 112 -2.45 6.75 12.90
N ASN A 113 -3.35 6.24 12.06
CA ASN A 113 -4.77 6.18 12.36
C ASN A 113 -5.10 4.77 12.85
N ILE A 114 -5.69 4.67 14.02
CA ILE A 114 -6.08 3.42 14.68
C ILE A 114 -7.59 3.45 14.86
N LYS A 115 -8.27 2.54 14.19
CA LYS A 115 -9.70 2.30 14.34
C LYS A 115 -9.91 1.26 15.44
N LEU A 116 -10.70 1.63 16.43
CA LEU A 116 -11.10 0.81 17.57
C LEU A 116 -12.57 0.48 17.40
N PHE A 117 -12.94 -0.80 17.51
CA PHE A 117 -14.31 -1.29 17.40
C PHE A 117 -14.81 -1.75 18.77
N ALA A 118 -16.11 -1.59 19.05
CA ALA A 118 -16.67 -1.91 20.37
C ALA A 118 -16.49 -3.39 20.76
N ASN A 119 -16.44 -4.29 19.78
CA ASN A 119 -16.19 -5.71 19.99
C ASN A 119 -14.72 -6.03 20.37
N GLY A 120 -13.82 -5.05 20.38
CA GLY A 120 -12.39 -5.26 20.63
C GLY A 120 -11.54 -5.35 19.37
N GLY A 121 -12.13 -5.31 18.17
CA GLY A 121 -11.38 -5.22 16.92
C GLY A 121 -10.54 -3.95 16.88
N ILE A 122 -9.33 -4.07 16.33
CA ILE A 122 -8.42 -2.94 16.11
C ILE A 122 -7.90 -3.03 14.67
N GLN A 123 -7.95 -1.91 13.95
CA GLN A 123 -7.33 -1.77 12.62
C GLN A 123 -6.43 -0.55 12.61
N MET A 124 -5.21 -0.68 12.12
CA MET A 124 -4.28 0.42 11.95
C MET A 124 -3.84 0.56 10.50
N THR A 125 -3.86 1.80 10.00
CA THR A 125 -3.50 2.15 8.62
C THR A 125 -2.36 3.15 8.59
N GLY A 126 -1.65 3.22 7.46
CA GLY A 126 -0.51 4.12 7.33
C GLY A 126 0.75 3.60 8.00
N VAL A 127 0.85 2.30 8.26
CA VAL A 127 1.95 1.68 9.01
C VAL A 127 3.19 1.50 8.12
N PRO A 128 4.42 1.74 8.62
CA PRO A 128 5.65 1.49 7.85
C PRO A 128 6.17 0.05 7.96
N SER A 129 6.01 -0.61 9.12
CA SER A 129 6.44 -2.00 9.35
C SER A 129 5.56 -2.69 10.40
N THR A 130 5.64 -4.02 10.45
CA THR A 130 4.91 -4.84 11.44
C THR A 130 5.33 -4.54 12.87
N GLU A 131 6.62 -4.32 13.11
CA GLU A 131 7.21 -4.08 14.43
C GLU A 131 6.71 -2.74 14.98
N PHE A 132 6.76 -1.69 14.14
CA PHE A 132 6.19 -0.38 14.49
C PHE A 132 4.71 -0.51 14.83
N SER A 133 3.98 -1.35 14.09
CA SER A 133 2.55 -1.55 14.33
C SER A 133 2.27 -2.22 15.67
N GLN A 134 2.95 -3.33 15.95
CA GLN A 134 2.81 -4.06 17.20
C GLN A 134 3.17 -3.18 18.40
N ALA A 135 4.30 -2.48 18.34
CA ALA A 135 4.74 -1.57 19.40
C ALA A 135 3.73 -0.43 19.64
N THR A 136 3.17 0.14 18.57
CA THR A 136 2.16 1.20 18.70
C THR A 136 0.86 0.69 19.31
N ILE A 137 0.38 -0.48 18.89
CA ILE A 137 -0.85 -1.07 19.43
C ILE A 137 -0.66 -1.43 20.91
N GLN A 138 0.47 -2.04 21.26
CA GLN A 138 0.80 -2.36 22.65
C GLN A 138 0.86 -1.11 23.52
N TYR A 139 1.52 -0.04 23.03
CA TYR A 139 1.53 1.26 23.71
C TYR A 139 0.11 1.80 23.94
N VAL A 140 -0.74 1.81 22.92
CA VAL A 140 -2.12 2.31 23.04
C VAL A 140 -2.92 1.51 24.06
N LEU A 141 -2.86 0.18 24.01
CA LEU A 141 -3.58 -0.68 24.95
C LEU A 141 -3.09 -0.49 26.39
N ALA A 142 -1.77 -0.38 26.58
CA ALA A 142 -1.15 -0.15 27.89
C ALA A 142 -1.54 1.22 28.46
N GLU A 143 -1.45 2.29 27.67
CA GLU A 143 -1.81 3.64 28.09
C GLU A 143 -3.29 3.76 28.47
N ILE A 144 -4.19 3.21 27.64
CA ILE A 144 -5.63 3.21 27.96
C ILE A 144 -5.87 2.43 29.26
N LYS A 145 -5.28 1.25 29.40
CA LYS A 145 -5.47 0.40 30.58
C LYS A 145 -4.92 1.05 31.86
N ALA A 146 -3.79 1.74 31.77
CA ALA A 146 -3.17 2.42 32.90
C ALA A 146 -3.97 3.65 33.35
N LYS A 147 -4.57 4.38 32.40
CA LYS A 147 -5.30 5.63 32.68
C LYS A 147 -6.76 5.40 33.06
N ASP A 148 -7.43 4.45 32.41
CA ASP A 148 -8.83 4.10 32.70
C ASP A 148 -9.11 2.62 32.29
N PRO A 149 -8.85 1.67 33.19
CA PRO A 149 -9.02 0.24 32.91
C PRO A 149 -10.48 -0.14 32.59
N GLU A 150 -11.46 0.63 33.07
CA GLU A 150 -12.88 0.38 32.83
C GLU A 150 -13.32 0.68 31.38
N VAL A 151 -12.46 1.33 30.57
CA VAL A 151 -12.65 1.42 29.11
C VAL A 151 -12.74 0.02 28.51
N PHE A 152 -11.98 -0.93 29.03
CA PHE A 152 -12.05 -2.31 28.61
C PHE A 152 -13.14 -3.05 29.40
N VAL A 153 -13.83 -3.97 28.74
CA VAL A 153 -14.69 -4.93 29.43
C VAL A 153 -13.82 -5.77 30.39
N ASP A 154 -14.40 -6.16 31.53
CA ASP A 154 -13.70 -6.86 32.62
C ASP A 154 -12.49 -6.08 33.19
N ASN A 155 -12.57 -4.75 33.19
CA ASN A 155 -11.54 -3.83 33.67
C ASN A 155 -10.14 -4.09 33.06
N GLY A 156 -10.13 -4.57 31.82
CA GLY A 156 -8.91 -4.80 31.06
C GLY A 156 -8.08 -5.99 31.53
N LEU A 157 -8.62 -6.92 32.34
CA LEU A 157 -7.93 -8.15 32.73
C LEU A 157 -7.40 -8.91 31.50
N ASN A 158 -8.23 -9.03 30.47
CA ASN A 158 -7.91 -9.71 29.20
C ASN A 158 -7.43 -8.74 28.10
N ALA A 159 -7.21 -7.46 28.42
CA ALA A 159 -6.80 -6.47 27.43
C ALA A 159 -5.37 -6.76 26.94
N GLY A 160 -5.25 -7.09 25.65
CA GLY A 160 -3.98 -7.44 25.03
C GLY A 160 -4.12 -7.62 23.53
N MET A 161 -2.99 -7.62 22.82
CA MET A 161 -2.96 -7.80 21.37
C MET A 161 -3.06 -9.28 21.01
N ILE A 162 -4.21 -9.70 20.46
CA ILE A 162 -4.43 -11.07 19.96
C ILE A 162 -4.78 -11.06 18.47
N LYS A 163 -4.58 -12.20 17.79
CA LYS A 163 -4.95 -12.41 16.37
C LYS A 163 -4.40 -11.31 15.43
N TYR A 164 -3.16 -10.89 15.67
CA TYR A 164 -2.48 -9.91 14.82
C TYR A 164 -2.32 -10.44 13.38
N ARG A 165 -2.67 -9.62 12.39
CA ARG A 165 -2.58 -9.95 10.96
C ARG A 165 -2.27 -8.72 10.13
N VAL A 166 -1.44 -8.90 9.10
CA VAL A 166 -1.31 -7.93 8.00
C VAL A 166 -2.47 -8.17 7.02
N GLN A 167 -3.20 -7.11 6.68
CA GLN A 167 -4.37 -7.18 5.82
C GLN A 167 -4.11 -6.68 4.40
N LEU A 168 -3.20 -5.71 4.29
CA LEU A 168 -2.82 -5.08 3.04
C LEU A 168 -1.38 -4.60 3.16
N ILE A 169 -0.60 -4.85 2.12
CA ILE A 169 0.69 -4.23 1.91
C ILE A 169 0.58 -3.43 0.60
N ASN A 170 1.01 -2.17 0.67
CA ASN A 170 1.19 -1.31 -0.47
C ASN A 170 2.69 -1.13 -0.70
N SER A 171 3.13 -1.38 -1.93
CA SER A 171 4.50 -1.16 -2.36
C SER A 171 4.53 -0.34 -3.65
N ASP A 172 5.66 0.31 -3.87
CA ASP A 172 5.92 1.09 -5.04
C ASP A 172 7.39 0.95 -5.48
N TYR A 173 7.61 1.14 -6.77
CA TYR A 173 8.92 1.25 -7.38
C TYR A 173 8.82 2.05 -8.67
N SER A 174 9.94 2.26 -9.34
CA SER A 174 9.99 3.03 -10.58
C SER A 174 10.98 2.45 -11.56
N ILE A 175 10.70 2.65 -12.83
CA ILE A 175 11.67 2.50 -13.92
C ILE A 175 12.11 3.87 -14.43
N ASN A 176 13.29 3.93 -15.05
CA ASN A 176 13.84 5.15 -15.63
C ASN A 176 13.23 5.56 -16.98
N ARG A 177 12.03 5.07 -17.33
CA ARG A 177 11.38 5.30 -18.64
C ARG A 177 9.88 5.51 -18.52
N GLN A 178 9.33 6.29 -19.45
CA GLN A 178 7.87 6.40 -19.58
C GLN A 178 7.28 5.13 -20.18
N ILE A 179 6.04 4.81 -19.79
CA ILE A 179 5.31 3.62 -20.22
C ILE A 179 4.19 4.02 -21.17
N TYR A 180 4.14 3.41 -22.35
CA TYR A 180 3.00 3.47 -23.27
C TYR A 180 1.87 2.57 -22.76
N GLN A 181 1.02 3.13 -21.90
CA GLN A 181 0.01 2.39 -21.14
C GLN A 181 -0.98 1.60 -22.00
N GLU A 182 -1.42 2.15 -23.14
CA GLU A 182 -2.29 1.42 -24.07
C GLU A 182 -1.62 0.20 -24.67
N LYS A 183 -0.34 0.31 -25.06
CA LYS A 183 0.44 -0.81 -25.61
C LYS A 183 0.67 -1.87 -24.55
N LEU A 184 1.07 -1.44 -23.35
CA LEU A 184 1.24 -2.32 -22.21
C LEU A 184 -0.05 -3.08 -21.88
N HIS A 185 -1.19 -2.39 -21.79
CA HIS A 185 -2.48 -3.02 -21.54
C HIS A 185 -2.82 -4.10 -22.58
N LYS A 186 -2.55 -3.84 -23.86
CA LYS A 186 -2.75 -4.83 -24.94
C LYS A 186 -1.84 -6.04 -24.76
N ILE A 187 -0.57 -5.85 -24.42
CA ILE A 187 0.36 -6.96 -24.16
C ILE A 187 -0.10 -7.80 -22.96
N LEU A 188 -0.43 -7.15 -21.84
CA LEU A 188 -0.89 -7.84 -20.63
C LEU A 188 -2.16 -8.67 -20.88
N SER A 189 -3.11 -8.12 -21.65
CA SER A 189 -4.37 -8.79 -21.95
C SER A 189 -4.21 -9.89 -23.01
N ASN A 190 -3.52 -9.61 -24.12
CA ASN A 190 -3.54 -10.47 -25.30
C ASN A 190 -2.42 -11.51 -25.31
N VAL A 191 -1.25 -11.18 -24.75
CA VAL A 191 -0.08 -12.07 -24.72
C VAL A 191 -0.08 -12.87 -23.43
N TYR A 192 -0.20 -12.18 -22.28
CA TYR A 192 -0.13 -12.81 -20.96
C TYR A 192 -1.49 -13.28 -20.42
N ASN A 193 -2.59 -12.95 -21.09
CA ASN A 193 -3.96 -13.31 -20.66
C ASN A 193 -4.29 -12.88 -19.22
N LEU A 194 -3.70 -11.77 -18.76
CA LEU A 194 -4.00 -11.19 -17.47
C LEU A 194 -5.25 -10.34 -17.55
N PHE A 195 -5.99 -10.26 -16.44
CA PHE A 195 -7.07 -9.27 -16.35
C PHE A 195 -6.45 -7.88 -16.20
N SER A 196 -6.51 -7.08 -17.26
CA SER A 196 -6.00 -5.72 -17.29
C SER A 196 -7.11 -4.77 -17.76
N SER A 197 -7.20 -3.59 -17.17
CA SER A 197 -8.07 -2.51 -17.66
C SER A 197 -7.33 -1.18 -17.72
N HIS A 198 -7.64 -0.37 -18.72
CA HIS A 198 -7.06 0.96 -18.88
C HIS A 198 -8.15 1.98 -19.23
N GLU A 199 -8.65 2.67 -18.21
CA GLU A 199 -9.68 3.71 -18.31
C GLU A 199 -9.11 5.02 -17.74
N SER A 200 -8.33 5.73 -18.56
CA SER A 200 -7.53 6.89 -18.15
C SER A 200 -8.34 8.06 -17.57
N THR A 201 -9.63 8.14 -17.90
CA THR A 201 -10.57 9.14 -17.37
C THR A 201 -10.96 8.88 -15.91
N ILE A 202 -10.89 7.62 -15.45
CA ILE A 202 -11.30 7.18 -14.11
C ILE A 202 -10.07 6.86 -13.26
N TYR A 203 -9.06 6.24 -13.86
CA TYR A 203 -7.84 5.84 -13.19
C TYR A 203 -6.63 5.97 -14.12
N GLN A 204 -5.63 6.76 -13.69
CA GLN A 204 -4.48 7.08 -14.53
C GLN A 204 -3.51 5.91 -14.75
N GLY A 205 -3.51 4.89 -13.89
CA GLY A 205 -2.68 3.71 -14.06
C GLY A 205 -3.33 2.66 -14.96
N VAL A 206 -2.55 1.73 -15.52
CA VAL A 206 -3.13 0.48 -16.02
C VAL A 206 -3.51 -0.37 -14.80
N ASN A 207 -4.72 -0.89 -14.72
CA ASN A 207 -5.16 -1.68 -13.57
C ASN A 207 -5.08 -3.17 -13.92
N THR A 208 -3.99 -3.82 -13.52
CA THR A 208 -3.75 -5.23 -13.84
C THR A 208 -3.91 -6.09 -12.59
N LYS A 209 -4.67 -7.19 -12.71
CA LYS A 209 -4.89 -8.15 -11.64
C LYS A 209 -4.03 -9.38 -11.86
N TYR A 210 -3.21 -9.68 -10.85
CA TYR A 210 -2.37 -10.85 -10.75
C TYR A 210 -2.96 -11.77 -9.68
N TYR A 211 -3.31 -13.00 -10.03
CA TYR A 211 -3.86 -13.98 -9.10
C TYR A 211 -2.75 -14.89 -8.59
N TYR A 212 -2.22 -14.57 -7.43
CA TYR A 212 -1.18 -15.35 -6.76
C TYR A 212 -1.75 -16.62 -6.14
N ASN A 213 -1.07 -17.76 -6.33
CA ASN A 213 -1.33 -19.00 -5.63
C ASN A 213 -0.07 -19.87 -5.59
N LYS A 214 0.35 -20.35 -4.41
CA LYS A 214 1.51 -21.24 -4.24
C LYS A 214 1.40 -22.55 -5.02
N GLN A 215 0.16 -23.01 -5.25
CA GLN A 215 -0.16 -24.22 -6.00
C GLN A 215 -0.54 -23.92 -7.45
N GLY A 216 -0.47 -22.66 -7.87
CA GLY A 216 -0.81 -22.23 -9.23
C GLY A 216 0.19 -22.71 -10.27
N ASN A 217 -0.24 -22.70 -11.53
CA ASN A 217 0.62 -23.05 -12.65
C ASN A 217 1.77 -22.04 -12.86
N LYS A 218 3.00 -22.46 -12.52
CA LYS A 218 4.22 -21.66 -12.71
C LYS A 218 4.52 -21.27 -14.16
N LEU A 219 3.99 -21.99 -15.15
CA LEU A 219 4.13 -21.64 -16.57
C LEU A 219 3.14 -20.54 -17.01
N ARG A 220 2.13 -20.26 -16.19
CA ARG A 220 1.09 -19.25 -16.45
C ARG A 220 0.86 -18.38 -15.19
N PRO A 221 1.91 -17.71 -14.68
CA PRO A 221 1.83 -16.91 -13.46
C PRO A 221 0.76 -15.82 -13.58
N GLY A 222 0.10 -15.51 -12.46
CA GLY A 222 -0.89 -14.44 -12.37
C GLY A 222 -2.29 -14.76 -12.90
N ILE A 223 -2.52 -15.96 -13.42
CA ILE A 223 -3.84 -16.43 -13.86
C ILE A 223 -4.44 -17.36 -12.80
N CYS A 224 -5.72 -17.16 -12.48
CA CYS A 224 -6.46 -18.07 -11.60
C CYS A 224 -6.86 -19.35 -12.37
N ASP A 225 -6.38 -20.50 -11.89
CA ASP A 225 -6.67 -21.83 -12.42
C ASP A 225 -7.48 -22.72 -11.45
N CYS A 226 -8.07 -22.11 -10.43
CA CYS A 226 -8.92 -22.80 -9.45
C CYS A 226 -10.12 -23.49 -10.13
N LYS A 227 -10.42 -24.70 -9.69
CA LYS A 227 -11.57 -25.50 -10.11
C LYS A 227 -12.85 -25.02 -9.43
N SER A 228 -12.74 -24.65 -8.15
CA SER A 228 -13.82 -24.02 -7.41
C SER A 228 -13.90 -22.51 -7.69
N GLY A 229 -15.07 -21.92 -7.40
CA GLY A 229 -15.27 -20.48 -7.54
C GLY A 229 -14.28 -19.67 -6.68
N CYS A 230 -13.49 -18.81 -7.33
CA CYS A 230 -12.43 -18.05 -6.69
C CYS A 230 -12.72 -16.53 -6.73
N THR A 231 -12.68 -15.88 -5.56
CA THR A 231 -12.93 -14.43 -5.44
C THR A 231 -11.66 -13.59 -5.46
N GLY A 232 -10.49 -14.22 -5.42
CA GLY A 232 -9.21 -13.54 -5.29
C GLY A 232 -8.94 -12.95 -3.89
N GLN A 233 -9.70 -13.33 -2.87
CA GLN A 233 -9.54 -12.81 -1.50
C GLN A 233 -8.93 -13.82 -0.51
N GLY A 234 -8.49 -14.98 -1.00
CA GLY A 234 -7.97 -16.09 -0.20
C GLY A 234 -6.60 -15.85 0.41
N SER A 235 -5.98 -16.93 0.90
CA SER A 235 -4.63 -16.93 1.47
C SER A 235 -3.52 -16.86 0.41
N GLY A 236 -3.82 -17.23 -0.83
CA GLY A 236 -2.82 -17.49 -1.87
C GLY A 236 -2.30 -18.92 -1.84
N ASP A 237 -3.03 -19.87 -1.25
CA ASP A 237 -2.61 -21.27 -1.14
C ASP A 237 -3.81 -22.21 -1.18
N GLY A 238 -3.90 -23.02 -2.25
CA GLY A 238 -4.94 -24.03 -2.46
C GLY A 238 -6.06 -23.64 -3.42
N ASP A 239 -6.93 -24.59 -3.73
CA ASP A 239 -8.04 -24.40 -4.67
C ASP A 239 -9.07 -23.40 -4.14
N GLY A 240 -9.48 -22.45 -4.99
CA GLY A 240 -10.37 -21.34 -4.63
C GLY A 240 -9.73 -20.26 -3.74
N GLN A 241 -8.44 -20.38 -3.41
CA GLN A 241 -7.77 -19.51 -2.44
C GLN A 241 -6.81 -18.50 -3.06
N CYS A 242 -6.89 -18.22 -4.37
CA CYS A 242 -5.99 -17.22 -4.97
C CYS A 242 -6.07 -15.88 -4.22
N LYS A 243 -4.92 -15.22 -4.13
CA LYS A 243 -4.80 -13.87 -3.63
C LYS A 243 -4.64 -12.92 -4.81
N ARG A 244 -5.62 -12.04 -5.01
CA ARG A 244 -5.60 -11.04 -6.08
C ARG A 244 -4.74 -9.85 -5.65
N ILE A 245 -3.67 -9.65 -6.39
CA ILE A 245 -2.73 -8.55 -6.32
C ILE A 245 -3.06 -7.60 -7.48
N THR A 246 -2.93 -6.31 -7.25
CA THR A 246 -3.10 -5.28 -8.28
C THR A 246 -1.75 -4.66 -8.57
N ILE A 247 -1.38 -4.66 -9.84
CA ILE A 247 -0.19 -4.00 -10.37
C ILE A 247 -0.68 -2.80 -11.19
N SER A 248 -0.22 -1.61 -10.81
CA SER A 248 -0.64 -0.34 -11.37
C SER A 248 0.55 0.47 -11.91
N PRO A 249 0.96 0.23 -13.17
CA PRO A 249 1.96 1.03 -13.84
C PRO A 249 1.37 2.35 -14.37
N PHE A 250 2.06 3.45 -14.11
CA PHE A 250 1.72 4.80 -14.55
C PHE A 250 2.60 5.23 -15.73
N SER A 251 2.11 6.14 -16.56
CA SER A 251 2.85 6.68 -17.72
C SER A 251 4.23 7.22 -17.35
N SER A 252 4.39 7.76 -16.13
CA SER A 252 5.66 8.27 -15.60
C SER A 252 6.75 7.22 -15.35
N GLY A 253 6.45 5.91 -15.45
CA GLY A 253 7.36 4.84 -15.06
C GLY A 253 7.27 4.47 -13.57
N LYS A 254 6.45 5.15 -12.77
CA LYS A 254 6.10 4.71 -11.42
C LYS A 254 5.15 3.52 -11.48
N ILE A 255 5.33 2.57 -10.58
CA ILE A 255 4.53 1.33 -10.54
C ILE A 255 4.14 1.08 -9.08
N ILE A 256 2.86 0.80 -8.84
CA ILE A 256 2.34 0.39 -7.53
C ILE A 256 1.99 -1.10 -7.57
N ILE A 257 2.36 -1.84 -6.53
CA ILE A 257 1.88 -3.20 -6.31
C ILE A 257 1.13 -3.21 -4.96
N THR A 258 -0.11 -3.68 -4.97
CA THR A 258 -0.99 -3.65 -3.79
C THR A 258 -1.92 -4.86 -3.75
N GLY A 259 -2.57 -5.08 -2.62
CA GLY A 259 -3.54 -6.15 -2.41
C GLY A 259 -2.96 -7.35 -1.68
N ALA A 260 -1.64 -7.48 -1.61
CA ALA A 260 -0.93 -8.55 -0.92
C ALA A 260 -1.07 -8.49 0.61
N ARG A 261 -0.86 -9.63 1.27
CA ARG A 261 -0.79 -9.79 2.74
C ARG A 261 0.56 -10.30 3.22
N GLU A 262 1.34 -10.89 2.32
CA GLU A 262 2.67 -11.47 2.57
C GLU A 262 3.68 -10.88 1.58
N MET A 263 4.97 -10.89 1.93
CA MET A 263 6.02 -10.34 1.07
C MET A 263 6.24 -11.19 -0.18
N ASP A 264 6.17 -12.51 -0.08
CA ASP A 264 6.36 -13.43 -1.22
C ASP A 264 5.38 -13.13 -2.36
N GLN A 265 4.14 -12.78 -2.01
CA GLN A 265 3.10 -12.36 -2.95
C GLN A 265 3.53 -11.13 -3.76
N ILE A 266 4.15 -10.15 -3.10
CA ILE A 266 4.59 -8.92 -3.76
C ILE A 266 5.83 -9.18 -4.60
N ASN A 267 6.78 -9.96 -4.07
CA ASN A 267 8.03 -10.26 -4.75
C ASN A 267 7.77 -11.03 -6.05
N GLU A 268 6.90 -12.05 -6.03
CA GLU A 268 6.52 -12.79 -7.24
C GLU A 268 5.85 -11.86 -8.28
N ALA A 269 4.94 -10.99 -7.85
CA ALA A 269 4.29 -10.03 -8.74
C ALA A 269 5.28 -8.98 -9.29
N TYR A 270 6.27 -8.57 -8.50
CA TYR A 270 7.32 -7.63 -8.90
C TYR A 270 8.26 -8.26 -9.92
N GLU A 271 8.79 -9.45 -9.65
CA GLU A 271 9.68 -10.20 -10.53
C GLU A 271 9.00 -10.47 -11.86
N PHE A 272 7.80 -11.07 -11.83
CA PHE A 272 7.02 -11.35 -13.04
C PHE A 272 6.75 -10.09 -13.87
N PHE A 273 6.36 -8.98 -13.25
CA PHE A 273 6.07 -7.78 -14.00
C PHE A 273 7.33 -7.16 -14.62
N ASN A 274 8.47 -7.25 -13.94
CA ASN A 274 9.74 -6.77 -14.48
C ASN A 274 10.22 -7.60 -15.66
N GLU A 275 10.02 -8.92 -15.65
CA GLU A 275 10.27 -9.78 -16.82
C GLU A 275 9.47 -9.30 -18.04
N ILE A 276 8.20 -8.92 -17.87
CA ILE A 276 7.37 -8.35 -18.94
C ILE A 276 7.94 -7.01 -19.45
N LEU A 277 8.35 -6.14 -18.52
CA LEU A 277 8.92 -4.83 -18.86
C LEU A 277 10.20 -4.97 -19.69
N GLU A 278 11.05 -5.94 -19.34
CA GLU A 278 12.29 -6.24 -20.05
C GLU A 278 12.02 -6.89 -21.41
N ALA A 279 11.17 -7.92 -21.45
CA ALA A 279 10.85 -8.67 -22.67
C ALA A 279 10.22 -7.79 -23.76
N HIS A 280 9.40 -6.81 -23.37
CA HIS A 280 8.67 -5.93 -24.29
C HIS A 280 9.17 -4.49 -24.29
N ALA A 281 10.36 -4.22 -23.74
CA ALA A 281 10.89 -2.87 -23.54
C ALA A 281 10.78 -1.99 -24.80
N GLN A 282 11.08 -2.54 -25.98
CA GLN A 282 11.04 -1.82 -27.26
C GLN A 282 9.63 -1.45 -27.72
N GLU A 283 8.61 -2.18 -27.27
CA GLU A 283 7.22 -1.98 -27.67
C GLU A 283 6.51 -0.99 -26.73
N ILE A 284 6.73 -1.16 -25.42
CA ILE A 284 5.92 -0.51 -24.37
C ILE A 284 6.63 0.64 -23.67
N LEU A 285 7.94 0.80 -23.83
CA LEU A 285 8.67 1.87 -23.17
C LEU A 285 9.05 2.96 -24.16
N PHE A 286 8.98 4.21 -23.69
CA PHE A 286 9.51 5.33 -24.44
C PHE A 286 11.01 5.18 -24.63
N THR A 287 11.47 5.34 -25.87
CA THR A 287 12.89 5.44 -26.19
C THR A 287 13.18 6.87 -26.62
N PRO A 288 14.04 7.60 -25.90
CA PRO A 288 14.49 8.91 -26.35
C PRO A 288 15.11 8.75 -27.74
N GLN A 289 14.59 9.47 -28.72
CA GLN A 289 15.32 9.64 -29.97
C GLN A 289 16.56 10.49 -29.64
N ALA A 290 17.73 10.09 -30.14
CA ALA A 290 18.92 10.94 -30.05
C ALA A 290 18.55 12.32 -30.59
N SER A 291 18.75 13.35 -29.77
CA SER A 291 18.63 14.73 -30.23
C SER A 291 19.64 14.90 -31.36
N VAL A 292 19.15 15.02 -32.59
CA VAL A 292 19.96 15.47 -33.72
C VAL A 292 20.30 16.92 -33.40
N ALA A 293 21.50 17.14 -32.87
CA ALA A 293 22.05 18.46 -32.63
C ALA A 293 22.58 19.05 -33.95
#